data_AF-A0A844ZDL9-F1
#
_entry.id   AF-A0A844ZDL9-F1
#
_cell.length_a   1.000
_cell.length_b   1.000
_cell.length_c   1.000
_cell.angle_alpha   90.00
_cell.angle_beta   90.00
_cell.angle_gamma   90.00
#
_symmetry.space_group_name_H-M   'P 1'
#
loop_
_entity.id
_entity.type
_entity.pdbx_description
1 polymer ?
#
loop_
_entity_poly.entity_id
_entity_poly.type
_entity_poly.pdbx_seq_one_letter_code
_entity_poly.pdbx_strand_id
1 'polypeptide(L)'
;MISTLSRYFSRNSFALAAAVLLASCAYGPVVVDDYAEAASYEELIAGVPDDSELNAAIDKNVLRVMTPGEQVAGWSTSGTDLDTVVEAASGGWDGNVLRFTRANEVSYGSDRDFAQYFGDGYTVYPVLGPQTAFDQRGDGLVFGLIRIGEGVWFESVKREEKQGNAGCSSTGAQSARLFANRPYASLSKLEKSLLAAFVAAAGRDDVTVCSLGEEVGEGRYRSRYFMPDGRRLPVFDREAPQVGIVARSELARSIGS
;
A
#
# COMPACT_ATOMS: atom_id res chain seq x y z
N MET A 1 9.31 -23.02 25.45
CA MET A 1 9.60 -23.02 24.00
C MET A 1 9.61 -21.56 23.46
N ILE A 2 10.36 -20.67 24.12
CA ILE A 2 10.16 -19.20 24.03
C ILE A 2 11.36 -18.44 23.41
N SER A 3 12.57 -19.03 23.44
CA SER A 3 13.81 -18.33 23.07
C SER A 3 14.19 -18.36 21.58
N THR A 4 13.56 -19.22 20.76
CA THR A 4 13.89 -19.35 19.33
C THR A 4 13.21 -18.28 18.47
N LEU A 5 11.97 -17.90 18.82
CA LEU A 5 11.16 -16.92 18.09
C LEU A 5 11.78 -15.50 18.14
N SER A 6 12.25 -15.07 19.31
CA SER A 6 12.92 -13.77 19.51
C SER A 6 14.12 -13.55 18.56
N ARG A 7 14.80 -14.63 18.12
CA ARG A 7 15.94 -14.53 17.20
C ARG A 7 15.55 -14.43 15.72
N TYR A 8 14.34 -14.84 15.34
CA TYR A 8 13.84 -14.69 13.97
C TYR A 8 13.36 -13.24 13.69
N PHE A 9 12.76 -12.59 14.69
CA PHE A 9 12.24 -11.23 14.56
C PHE A 9 13.30 -10.11 14.61
N SER A 10 14.58 -10.39 14.86
CA SER A 10 15.61 -9.33 14.98
C SER A 10 16.17 -8.82 13.65
N ARG A 11 15.99 -9.56 12.54
CA ARG A 11 16.54 -9.19 11.20
C ARG A 11 15.48 -8.85 10.15
N ASN A 12 14.29 -9.49 10.19
CA ASN A 12 13.28 -9.30 9.14
C ASN A 12 12.25 -8.20 9.45
N SER A 13 12.05 -7.83 10.72
CA SER A 13 11.01 -6.88 11.15
C SER A 13 11.22 -5.44 10.63
N PHE A 14 12.45 -5.08 10.29
CA PHE A 14 12.77 -3.77 9.71
C PHE A 14 12.30 -3.65 8.25
N ALA A 15 12.50 -4.71 7.47
CA ALA A 15 12.04 -4.82 6.09
C ALA A 15 10.52 -4.94 6.05
N LEU A 16 9.95 -5.82 6.89
CA LEU A 16 8.51 -5.97 7.11
C LEU A 16 7.85 -4.62 7.40
N ALA A 17 8.22 -3.91 8.47
CA ALA A 17 7.47 -2.73 8.88
C ALA A 17 7.85 -1.42 8.16
N ALA A 18 8.96 -1.36 7.43
CA ALA A 18 9.14 -0.33 6.40
C ALA A 18 8.39 -0.69 5.11
N ALA A 19 8.12 -1.97 4.89
CA ALA A 19 7.04 -2.35 4.01
C ALA A 19 5.70 -1.92 4.63
N VAL A 20 5.32 -2.22 5.89
CA VAL A 20 4.10 -1.69 6.61
C VAL A 20 4.12 -0.16 6.85
N LEU A 21 4.96 0.61 6.15
CA LEU A 21 4.76 2.06 5.99
C LEU A 21 5.00 2.60 4.58
N LEU A 22 4.99 1.69 3.62
CA LEU A 22 4.45 1.97 2.30
C LEU A 22 2.90 1.74 2.37
N ALA A 23 2.27 0.71 1.77
CA ALA A 23 0.85 0.45 1.23
C ALA A 23 -0.15 1.55 1.31
N SER A 24 -0.26 2.14 2.48
CA SER A 24 -0.68 3.51 2.49
C SER A 24 0.22 4.45 1.62
N CYS A 25 1.33 3.91 1.03
CA CYS A 25 2.15 4.26 -0.14
C CYS A 25 2.87 3.06 -0.92
N ALA A 26 2.45 1.75 -0.83
CA ALA A 26 2.96 0.36 -1.30
C ALA A 26 3.59 -0.81 -0.35
N TYR A 27 2.87 -1.62 0.52
CA TYR A 27 3.40 -2.38 1.75
C TYR A 27 3.71 -3.91 1.54
N GLY A 28 4.35 -4.48 2.59
CA GLY A 28 4.40 -5.88 3.08
C GLY A 28 4.31 -5.99 4.64
N PRO A 29 4.60 -7.15 5.32
CA PRO A 29 3.84 -7.78 6.46
C PRO A 29 4.01 -7.44 8.00
N VAL A 30 3.13 -8.03 8.86
CA VAL A 30 3.35 -8.58 10.26
C VAL A 30 2.42 -9.84 10.50
N VAL A 31 2.55 -10.57 11.63
CA VAL A 31 1.91 -11.88 12.00
C VAL A 31 0.81 -11.76 13.11
N VAL A 32 -0.25 -12.59 13.05
CA VAL A 32 -1.43 -12.73 13.96
C VAL A 32 -1.73 -14.22 14.17
N ASP A 33 -2.17 -14.65 15.37
CA ASP A 33 -2.51 -16.06 15.72
C ASP A 33 -4.00 -16.44 15.51
N ASP A 34 -4.33 -17.72 15.66
CA ASP A 34 -5.59 -18.39 15.23
C ASP A 34 -6.91 -17.58 15.31
N TYR A 35 -7.57 -17.42 14.14
CA TYR A 35 -9.00 -17.09 14.05
C TYR A 35 -9.72 -17.91 12.97
N ALA A 36 -10.79 -18.58 13.43
CA ALA A 36 -11.72 -19.36 12.61
C ALA A 36 -12.79 -18.46 11.96
N GLU A 37 -13.42 -19.00 10.91
CA GLU A 37 -14.67 -18.56 10.24
C GLU A 37 -15.21 -17.17 10.59
N ALA A 38 -14.97 -16.20 9.70
CA ALA A 38 -15.69 -14.92 9.65
C ALA A 38 -16.62 -14.89 8.43
N ALA A 39 -17.91 -14.68 8.69
CA ALA A 39 -18.99 -14.50 7.73
C ALA A 39 -19.44 -13.02 7.62
N SER A 40 -19.06 -12.13 8.54
CA SER A 40 -19.29 -10.68 8.46
C SER A 40 -18.03 -9.81 8.64
N TYR A 41 -18.19 -8.50 8.37
CA TYR A 41 -17.19 -7.47 8.66
C TYR A 41 -16.83 -7.46 10.15
N GLU A 42 -17.81 -7.53 11.06
CA GLU A 42 -17.56 -7.55 12.49
C GLU A 42 -16.69 -8.73 12.93
N GLU A 43 -16.80 -9.91 12.30
CA GLU A 43 -15.94 -11.06 12.62
C GLU A 43 -14.52 -10.93 12.03
N LEU A 44 -14.39 -10.22 10.90
CA LEU A 44 -13.12 -9.86 10.27
C LEU A 44 -12.27 -8.93 11.15
N ILE A 45 -12.90 -7.98 11.87
CA ILE A 45 -12.24 -7.11 12.86
C ILE A 45 -12.31 -7.62 14.31
N ALA A 46 -13.26 -8.47 14.71
CA ALA A 46 -13.23 -9.12 16.03
C ALA A 46 -12.11 -10.18 16.14
N GLY A 47 -11.66 -10.70 14.99
CA GLY A 47 -10.43 -11.49 14.87
C GLY A 47 -9.14 -10.65 14.75
N VAL A 48 -9.23 -9.33 14.78
CA VAL A 48 -8.11 -8.44 15.08
C VAL A 48 -8.28 -8.05 16.55
N PRO A 49 -7.50 -8.62 17.50
CA PRO A 49 -7.64 -8.18 18.88
C PRO A 49 -7.39 -6.66 18.97
N ASP A 50 -7.90 -6.01 20.02
CA ASP A 50 -7.41 -4.71 20.48
C ASP A 50 -6.00 -4.92 21.06
N ASP A 51 -5.10 -5.31 20.16
CA ASP A 51 -3.79 -5.79 20.47
C ASP A 51 -2.90 -4.58 20.60
N SER A 52 -2.88 -4.06 21.82
CA SER A 52 -1.95 -3.00 22.23
C SER A 52 -0.50 -3.32 21.83
N GLU A 53 -0.11 -4.60 21.65
CA GLU A 53 1.21 -4.96 21.11
C GLU A 53 1.31 -4.76 19.60
N LEU A 54 0.28 -5.10 18.81
CA LEU A 54 0.23 -4.81 17.36
C LEU A 54 0.19 -3.30 17.11
N ASN A 55 -0.69 -2.58 17.80
CA ASN A 55 -0.80 -1.13 17.68
C ASN A 55 0.50 -0.44 18.12
N ALA A 56 1.10 -0.83 19.25
CA ALA A 56 2.41 -0.31 19.66
C ALA A 56 3.55 -0.72 18.71
N ALA A 57 3.49 -1.89 18.06
CA ALA A 57 4.46 -2.31 17.05
C ALA A 57 4.32 -1.48 15.76
N ILE A 58 3.09 -1.14 15.36
CA ILE A 58 2.82 -0.22 14.26
C ILE A 58 3.32 1.18 14.64
N ASP A 59 2.87 1.76 15.75
CA ASP A 59 3.32 3.09 16.25
C ASP A 59 4.84 3.21 16.28
N LYS A 60 5.53 2.23 16.88
CA LYS A 60 6.99 2.21 16.97
C LYS A 60 7.65 2.20 15.59
N ASN A 61 7.04 1.55 14.60
CA ASN A 61 7.54 1.55 13.24
C ASN A 61 7.18 2.83 12.49
N VAL A 62 5.97 3.38 12.65
CA VAL A 62 5.58 4.71 12.14
C VAL A 62 6.60 5.74 12.61
N LEU A 63 6.85 5.84 13.92
CA LEU A 63 7.85 6.76 14.49
C LEU A 63 9.25 6.58 13.88
N ARG A 64 9.67 5.33 13.64
CA ARG A 64 10.98 5.00 13.05
C ARG A 64 11.11 5.43 11.59
N VAL A 65 10.08 5.21 10.77
CA VAL A 65 10.14 5.53 9.33
C VAL A 65 9.83 6.99 9.05
N MET A 66 8.94 7.60 9.86
CA MET A 66 8.60 9.02 9.84
C MET A 66 9.66 9.90 10.51
N THR A 67 10.76 9.31 10.99
CA THR A 67 11.91 10.05 11.51
C THR A 67 12.44 10.99 10.42
N PRO A 68 12.32 12.32 10.58
CA PRO A 68 12.69 13.27 9.53
C PRO A 68 14.21 13.35 9.37
N GLY A 69 14.67 13.41 8.14
CA GLY A 69 16.06 13.68 7.77
C GLY A 69 16.31 15.15 7.46
N GLU A 70 17.17 15.39 6.47
CA GLU A 70 17.54 16.72 6.01
C GLU A 70 16.37 17.51 5.42
N GLN A 71 16.38 18.83 5.62
CA GLN A 71 15.50 19.76 4.90
C GLN A 71 16.00 19.94 3.47
N VAL A 72 15.15 19.69 2.48
CA VAL A 72 15.48 19.90 1.06
C VAL A 72 14.77 21.14 0.53
N ALA A 73 15.54 22.11 0.04
CA ALA A 73 15.00 23.32 -0.58
C ALA A 73 14.46 22.98 -1.99
N GLY A 74 13.26 23.46 -2.34
CA GLY A 74 12.63 23.21 -3.64
C GLY A 74 12.24 21.74 -3.90
N TRP A 75 12.18 20.91 -2.86
CA TRP A 75 11.90 19.46 -2.94
C TRP A 75 10.65 19.13 -3.76
N SER A 76 9.57 19.89 -3.58
CA SER A 76 8.28 19.69 -4.24
C SER A 76 8.34 19.86 -5.75
N THR A 77 9.38 20.49 -6.29
CA THR A 77 9.59 20.69 -7.73
C THR A 77 10.84 19.96 -8.25
N SER A 78 11.56 19.19 -7.40
CA SER A 78 12.88 18.66 -7.75
C SER A 78 12.87 17.32 -8.50
N GLY A 79 11.72 16.67 -8.63
CA GLY A 79 11.57 15.41 -9.37
C GLY A 79 10.30 15.37 -10.20
N THR A 80 9.90 14.17 -10.58
CA THR A 80 8.86 13.88 -11.57
C THR A 80 7.51 13.60 -10.90
N ASP A 81 6.45 14.25 -11.38
CA ASP A 81 5.07 13.84 -11.09
C ASP A 81 4.74 12.60 -11.92
N LEU A 82 4.59 11.45 -11.25
CA LEU A 82 4.39 10.16 -11.91
C LEU A 82 3.05 10.08 -12.66
N ASP A 83 2.03 10.79 -12.20
CA ASP A 83 0.71 10.81 -12.85
C ASP A 83 0.78 11.49 -14.21
N THR A 84 1.49 12.63 -14.30
CA THR A 84 1.80 13.30 -15.56
C THR A 84 2.59 12.40 -16.52
N VAL A 85 3.48 11.53 -16.05
CA VAL A 85 4.17 10.57 -16.93
C VAL A 85 3.22 9.50 -17.47
N VAL A 86 2.30 8.99 -16.63
CA VAL A 86 1.32 8.00 -17.09
C VAL A 86 0.33 8.62 -18.07
N GLU A 87 -0.13 9.84 -17.82
CA GLU A 87 -1.04 10.55 -18.73
C GLU A 87 -0.36 10.89 -20.07
N ALA A 88 0.94 11.17 -20.07
CA ALA A 88 1.75 11.34 -21.28
C ALA A 88 2.07 10.02 -22.02
N ALA A 89 1.86 8.85 -21.40
CA ALA A 89 2.08 7.56 -22.03
C ALA A 89 0.97 7.24 -23.06
N SER A 90 1.28 6.36 -24.02
CA SER A 90 0.28 5.98 -25.03
C SER A 90 -0.91 5.26 -24.37
N GLY A 91 -2.10 5.83 -24.54
CA GLY A 91 -3.34 5.37 -23.88
C GLY A 91 -3.59 5.97 -22.48
N GLY A 92 -2.70 6.82 -21.97
CA GLY A 92 -2.86 7.50 -20.67
C GLY A 92 -3.11 6.52 -19.52
N TRP A 93 -3.86 6.98 -18.53
CA TRP A 93 -4.35 6.11 -17.45
C TRP A 93 -5.32 5.02 -17.91
N ASP A 94 -6.03 5.16 -19.03
CA ASP A 94 -6.96 4.12 -19.51
C ASP A 94 -6.23 2.91 -20.14
N GLY A 95 -4.98 3.09 -20.58
CA GLY A 95 -4.12 2.01 -21.10
C GLY A 95 -3.12 1.45 -20.08
N ASN A 96 -2.73 2.24 -19.09
CA ASN A 96 -1.56 1.97 -18.24
C ASN A 96 -1.86 2.02 -16.74
N VAL A 97 -0.95 1.47 -15.95
CA VAL A 97 -0.90 1.57 -14.48
C VAL A 97 0.55 1.76 -14.03
N LEU A 98 0.75 2.35 -12.86
CA LEU A 98 2.05 2.30 -12.18
C LEU A 98 2.24 0.89 -11.60
N ARG A 99 3.41 0.29 -11.82
CA ARG A 99 3.83 -0.98 -11.19
C ARG A 99 5.01 -0.71 -10.28
N PHE A 100 4.81 -1.02 -9.00
CA PHE A 100 5.79 -0.91 -7.94
C PHE A 100 6.40 -2.28 -7.69
N THR A 101 7.73 -2.37 -7.77
CA THR A 101 8.48 -3.63 -7.59
C THR A 101 9.52 -3.48 -6.49
N ARG A 102 9.50 -4.39 -5.52
CA ARG A 102 10.52 -4.48 -4.45
C ARG A 102 10.76 -5.93 -4.08
N ALA A 103 11.99 -6.42 -4.28
CA ALA A 103 12.34 -7.83 -4.11
C ALA A 103 11.35 -8.76 -4.84
N ASN A 104 10.50 -9.49 -4.11
CA ASN A 104 9.49 -10.40 -4.65
C ASN A 104 8.06 -9.85 -4.55
N GLU A 105 7.89 -8.62 -4.06
CA GLU A 105 6.60 -7.94 -3.90
C GLU A 105 6.29 -7.09 -5.14
N VAL A 106 5.05 -7.19 -5.62
CA VAL A 106 4.50 -6.40 -6.73
C VAL A 106 3.19 -5.76 -6.27
N SER A 107 3.08 -4.46 -6.50
CA SER A 107 1.85 -3.70 -6.28
C SER A 107 1.61 -2.72 -7.43
N TYR A 108 0.39 -2.19 -7.51
CA TYR A 108 -0.06 -1.35 -8.61
C TYR A 108 -0.72 -0.07 -8.09
N GLY A 109 -0.58 1.01 -8.85
CA GLY A 109 -1.23 2.30 -8.60
C GLY A 109 -2.00 2.79 -9.81
N SER A 110 -3.17 3.39 -9.58
CA SER A 110 -4.02 3.97 -10.62
C SER A 110 -4.90 5.10 -10.09
N ASP A 111 -5.35 5.99 -10.97
CA ASP A 111 -6.50 6.90 -10.77
C ASP A 111 -7.87 6.24 -11.10
N ARG A 112 -7.91 4.90 -11.19
CA ARG A 112 -9.10 4.09 -11.50
C ARG A 112 -9.19 2.88 -10.57
N ASP A 113 -10.43 2.53 -10.25
CA ASP A 113 -10.83 1.29 -9.58
C ASP A 113 -10.31 0.01 -10.31
N PHE A 114 -9.85 -0.98 -9.52
CA PHE A 114 -9.32 -2.25 -10.01
C PHE A 114 -10.32 -3.42 -10.06
N ALA A 115 -11.53 -3.29 -9.54
CA ALA A 115 -12.57 -4.34 -9.51
C ALA A 115 -12.88 -4.92 -10.89
N GLN A 116 -12.75 -4.12 -11.96
CA GLN A 116 -12.89 -4.56 -13.36
C GLN A 116 -11.94 -5.71 -13.78
N TYR A 117 -10.87 -5.96 -13.02
CA TYR A 117 -9.93 -7.08 -13.26
C TYR A 117 -10.28 -8.36 -12.49
N PHE A 118 -11.26 -8.30 -11.58
CA PHE A 118 -11.67 -9.42 -10.74
C PHE A 118 -13.05 -9.93 -11.20
N GLY A 119 -13.06 -11.08 -11.89
CA GLY A 119 -14.30 -11.73 -12.33
C GLY A 119 -14.96 -12.61 -11.26
N ASP A 120 -16.06 -13.28 -11.61
CA ASP A 120 -16.95 -14.07 -10.74
C ASP A 120 -16.26 -15.11 -9.82
N GLY A 121 -15.02 -15.50 -10.13
CA GLY A 121 -14.20 -16.35 -9.26
C GLY A 121 -13.67 -15.66 -7.99
N TYR A 122 -13.84 -14.34 -7.84
CA TYR A 122 -13.38 -13.56 -6.69
C TYR A 122 -14.54 -13.07 -5.82
N THR A 123 -14.42 -13.23 -4.51
CA THR A 123 -15.28 -12.56 -3.52
C THR A 123 -14.65 -11.24 -3.12
N VAL A 124 -15.47 -10.18 -3.04
CA VAL A 124 -15.05 -8.85 -2.55
C VAL A 124 -15.54 -8.66 -1.12
N TYR A 125 -14.62 -8.43 -0.20
CA TYR A 125 -14.91 -8.10 1.20
C TYR A 125 -14.59 -6.63 1.44
N PRO A 126 -15.54 -5.80 1.92
CA PRO A 126 -15.22 -4.46 2.41
C PRO A 126 -14.40 -4.58 3.71
N VAL A 127 -13.35 -3.76 3.85
CA VAL A 127 -12.38 -3.85 4.94
C VAL A 127 -12.20 -2.53 5.70
N LEU A 128 -12.40 -1.38 5.03
CA LEU A 128 -12.44 -0.06 5.65
C LEU A 128 -13.36 0.86 4.85
N GLY A 129 -14.05 1.77 5.54
CA GLY A 129 -14.85 2.83 4.93
C GLY A 129 -16.15 2.37 4.24
N PRO A 130 -16.99 3.31 3.78
CA PRO A 130 -18.20 2.99 3.04
C PRO A 130 -17.87 2.54 1.61
N GLN A 131 -18.63 1.58 1.07
CA GLN A 131 -18.44 1.12 -0.32
C GLN A 131 -18.60 2.24 -1.36
N THR A 132 -19.34 3.30 -1.04
CA THR A 132 -19.55 4.48 -1.90
C THR A 132 -18.29 5.32 -2.16
N ALA A 133 -17.15 4.97 -1.54
CA ALA A 133 -15.84 5.53 -1.87
C ALA A 133 -15.21 4.92 -3.13
N PHE A 134 -15.59 3.69 -3.53
CA PHE A 134 -15.05 3.03 -4.73
C PHE A 134 -15.74 3.47 -6.03
N ASP A 135 -17.01 3.88 -5.97
CA ASP A 135 -17.78 4.38 -7.13
C ASP A 135 -17.33 5.76 -7.64
N GLN A 136 -16.30 6.35 -7.03
CA GLN A 136 -15.82 7.70 -7.34
C GLN A 136 -14.64 7.65 -8.33
N ARG A 137 -14.89 8.11 -9.56
CA ARG A 137 -13.84 8.69 -10.40
C ARG A 137 -13.74 10.17 -10.06
N GLY A 138 -12.55 10.69 -9.81
CA GLY A 138 -12.37 12.12 -9.56
C GLY A 138 -10.92 12.50 -9.29
N ASP A 139 -10.63 13.77 -9.54
CA ASP A 139 -9.31 14.35 -9.38
C ASP A 139 -8.77 14.14 -7.95
N GLY A 140 -7.51 13.75 -7.87
CA GLY A 140 -6.83 13.47 -6.61
C GLY A 140 -7.33 12.22 -5.87
N LEU A 141 -7.90 11.22 -6.54
CA LEU A 141 -8.07 9.88 -5.97
C LEU A 141 -6.99 8.92 -6.49
N VAL A 142 -6.35 8.20 -5.57
CA VAL A 142 -5.31 7.19 -5.87
C VAL A 142 -5.75 5.84 -5.31
N PHE A 143 -5.80 4.85 -6.18
CA PHE A 143 -6.08 3.45 -5.89
C PHE A 143 -4.75 2.70 -5.84
N GLY A 144 -4.47 2.04 -4.71
CA GLY A 144 -3.30 1.17 -4.54
C GLY A 144 -3.74 -0.28 -4.36
N LEU A 145 -3.17 -1.21 -5.13
CA LEU A 145 -3.50 -2.65 -5.12
C LEU A 145 -2.24 -3.49 -4.83
N ILE A 146 -2.29 -4.36 -3.81
CA ILE A 146 -1.18 -5.21 -3.38
C ILE A 146 -1.60 -6.68 -3.36
N ARG A 147 -0.73 -7.58 -3.84
CA ARG A 147 -0.91 -9.03 -3.67
C ARG A 147 -0.52 -9.44 -2.25
N ILE A 148 -1.48 -9.92 -1.47
CA ILE A 148 -1.26 -10.49 -0.13
C ILE A 148 -0.88 -11.98 -0.22
N GLY A 149 -1.44 -12.67 -1.22
CA GLY A 149 -1.20 -14.11 -1.41
C GLY A 149 -1.63 -14.58 -2.79
N GLU A 150 -1.66 -15.89 -3.00
CA GLU A 150 -2.12 -16.46 -4.26
C GLU A 150 -3.64 -16.31 -4.38
N GLY A 151 -4.09 -15.54 -5.37
CA GLY A 151 -5.50 -15.18 -5.54
C GLY A 151 -6.05 -14.25 -4.46
N VAL A 152 -5.20 -13.54 -3.71
CA VAL A 152 -5.61 -12.69 -2.57
C VAL A 152 -4.96 -11.31 -2.71
N TRP A 153 -5.79 -10.28 -2.85
CA TRP A 153 -5.36 -8.92 -3.14
C TRP A 153 -6.07 -7.91 -2.23
N PHE A 154 -5.35 -6.92 -1.76
CA PHE A 154 -5.87 -5.81 -0.96
C PHE A 154 -5.78 -4.51 -1.76
N GLU A 155 -6.87 -3.78 -1.81
CA GLU A 155 -6.95 -2.45 -2.41
C GLU A 155 -7.27 -1.40 -1.34
N SER A 156 -6.60 -0.25 -1.43
CA SER A 156 -6.89 0.94 -0.63
C SER A 156 -7.07 2.17 -1.53
N VAL A 157 -8.05 3.01 -1.20
CA VAL A 157 -8.33 4.27 -1.90
C VAL A 157 -7.96 5.45 -1.01
N LYS A 158 -7.30 6.46 -1.59
CA LYS A 158 -6.80 7.65 -0.90
C LYS A 158 -7.12 8.91 -1.66
N ARG A 159 -7.17 10.04 -0.94
CA ARG A 159 -7.06 11.36 -1.56
C ARG A 159 -5.60 11.81 -1.56
N GLU A 160 -5.14 12.24 -2.72
CA GLU A 160 -3.86 12.88 -2.94
C GLU A 160 -4.09 14.35 -3.33
N GLU A 161 -3.27 15.24 -2.75
CA GLU A 161 -3.17 16.65 -3.10
C GLU A 161 -1.79 16.91 -3.71
N LYS A 162 -1.71 17.67 -4.81
CA LYS A 162 -0.43 18.00 -5.44
C LYS A 162 0.23 19.19 -4.76
N GLN A 163 1.50 19.02 -4.39
CA GLN A 163 2.39 20.10 -3.97
C GLN A 163 3.54 20.19 -4.99
N GLY A 164 3.40 21.06 -5.99
CA GLY A 164 4.29 21.06 -7.16
C GLY A 164 4.15 19.75 -7.93
N ASN A 165 5.27 19.05 -8.11
CA ASN A 165 5.34 17.73 -8.75
C ASN A 165 5.17 16.57 -7.75
N ALA A 166 5.04 16.86 -6.45
CA ALA A 166 4.87 15.84 -5.43
C ALA A 166 3.40 15.53 -5.16
N GLY A 167 3.08 14.24 -5.05
CA GLY A 167 1.81 13.73 -4.58
C GLY A 167 1.80 13.57 -3.06
N CYS A 168 0.96 14.33 -2.35
CA CYS A 168 0.83 14.30 -0.90
C CYS A 168 -0.48 13.65 -0.48
N SER A 169 -0.44 12.59 0.33
CA SER A 169 -1.64 11.97 0.91
C SER A 169 -1.47 11.78 2.41
N SER A 170 -2.58 11.83 3.15
CA SER A 170 -2.58 11.28 4.51
C SER A 170 -2.35 9.77 4.44
N THR A 171 -1.73 9.19 5.47
CA THR A 171 -1.53 7.74 5.59
C THR A 171 -2.87 6.99 5.63
N GLY A 172 -3.97 7.68 5.93
CA GLY A 172 -5.31 7.09 6.00
C GLY A 172 -5.86 6.77 4.61
N ALA A 173 -6.51 5.63 4.48
CA ALA A 173 -7.34 5.31 3.33
C ALA A 173 -8.79 5.74 3.61
N GLN A 174 -9.46 6.27 2.59
CA GLN A 174 -10.89 6.59 2.65
C GLN A 174 -11.73 5.32 2.60
N SER A 175 -11.23 4.29 1.92
CA SER A 175 -11.77 2.94 1.94
C SER A 175 -10.70 1.90 1.63
N ALA A 176 -10.98 0.65 2.00
CA ALA A 176 -10.19 -0.50 1.62
C ALA A 176 -11.06 -1.74 1.42
N ARG A 177 -10.66 -2.64 0.53
CA ARG A 177 -11.34 -3.91 0.24
C ARG A 177 -10.36 -5.03 -0.07
N LEU A 178 -10.77 -6.26 0.22
CA LEU A 178 -10.04 -7.47 -0.10
C LEU A 178 -10.75 -8.20 -1.25
N PHE A 179 -10.00 -8.56 -2.28
CA PHE A 179 -10.42 -9.51 -3.30
C PHE A 179 -9.79 -10.87 -3.01
N ALA A 180 -10.58 -11.93 -2.86
CA ALA A 180 -10.05 -13.29 -2.69
C ALA A 180 -10.77 -14.30 -3.59
N ASN A 181 -10.01 -15.13 -4.31
CA ASN A 181 -10.54 -16.21 -5.15
C ASN A 181 -10.96 -17.47 -4.38
N ARG A 182 -10.91 -17.39 -3.04
CA ARG A 182 -11.21 -18.46 -2.08
C ARG A 182 -11.77 -17.86 -0.81
N PRO A 183 -12.61 -18.59 -0.03
CA PRO A 183 -13.27 -18.05 1.15
C PRO A 183 -12.26 -17.52 2.18
N TYR A 184 -12.57 -16.38 2.82
CA TYR A 184 -11.72 -15.76 3.84
C TYR A 184 -11.25 -16.73 4.95
N ALA A 185 -12.13 -17.66 5.37
CA ALA A 185 -11.80 -18.69 6.36
C ALA A 185 -10.59 -19.55 5.95
N SER A 186 -10.41 -19.79 4.64
CA SER A 186 -9.32 -20.61 4.06
C SER A 186 -7.99 -19.89 3.89
N LEU A 187 -7.93 -18.57 4.16
CA LEU A 187 -6.67 -17.83 4.12
C LEU A 187 -5.71 -18.34 5.19
N SER A 188 -4.43 -18.43 4.82
CA SER A 188 -3.40 -18.81 5.77
C SER A 188 -3.27 -17.79 6.89
N LYS A 189 -2.72 -18.24 8.03
CA LYS A 189 -2.37 -17.37 9.15
C LYS A 189 -1.61 -16.12 8.67
N LEU A 190 -0.59 -16.29 7.84
CA LEU A 190 0.22 -15.19 7.29
C LEU A 190 -0.61 -14.19 6.47
N GLU A 191 -1.54 -14.64 5.63
CA GLU A 191 -2.38 -13.77 4.80
C GLU A 191 -3.38 -12.96 5.63
N LYS A 192 -4.02 -13.58 6.62
CA LYS A 192 -4.90 -12.89 7.60
C LYS A 192 -4.10 -11.84 8.39
N SER A 193 -2.87 -12.18 8.75
CA SER A 193 -1.97 -11.28 9.48
C SER A 193 -1.53 -10.07 8.66
N LEU A 194 -1.14 -10.34 7.41
CA LEU A 194 -0.86 -9.32 6.40
C LEU A 194 -2.03 -8.36 6.32
N LEU A 195 -3.23 -8.88 6.06
CA LEU A 195 -4.46 -8.09 5.97
C LEU A 195 -4.65 -7.21 7.20
N ALA A 196 -4.61 -7.76 8.42
CA ALA A 196 -4.75 -6.98 9.66
C ALA A 196 -3.76 -5.82 9.75
N ALA A 197 -2.48 -6.05 9.39
CA ALA A 197 -1.48 -4.99 9.31
C ALA A 197 -1.82 -3.95 8.23
N PHE A 198 -2.37 -4.39 7.07
CA PHE A 198 -2.84 -3.46 6.04
C PHE A 198 -4.01 -2.59 6.54
N VAL A 199 -4.99 -3.17 7.23
CA VAL A 199 -6.15 -2.45 7.77
C VAL A 199 -5.72 -1.40 8.80
N ALA A 200 -4.92 -1.82 9.78
CA ALA A 200 -4.50 -0.96 10.88
C ALA A 200 -3.70 0.26 10.37
N ALA A 201 -2.81 0.07 9.38
CA ALA A 201 -2.03 1.16 8.80
C ALA A 201 -2.80 1.99 7.75
N ALA A 202 -3.90 1.45 7.18
CA ALA A 202 -4.87 2.20 6.38
C ALA A 202 -5.84 3.03 7.25
N GLY A 203 -6.08 2.64 8.52
CA GLY A 203 -6.89 3.39 9.47
C GLY A 203 -6.21 4.61 10.12
N ARG A 204 -4.93 4.86 9.81
CA ARG A 204 -4.13 5.96 10.40
C ARG A 204 -4.21 7.24 9.58
N ASP A 205 -4.95 8.25 10.01
CA ASP A 205 -4.99 9.58 9.37
C ASP A 205 -4.04 10.62 9.99
N ASP A 206 -3.23 10.23 10.98
CA ASP A 206 -2.41 11.11 11.83
C ASP A 206 -1.16 11.71 11.16
N VAL A 207 -0.82 11.26 9.94
CA VAL A 207 0.41 11.61 9.24
C VAL A 207 0.15 11.88 7.75
N THR A 208 0.75 12.93 7.20
CA THR A 208 0.81 13.17 5.74
C THR A 208 2.20 12.85 5.21
N VAL A 209 2.27 12.09 4.11
CA VAL A 209 3.49 11.78 3.38
C VAL A 209 3.36 12.30 1.95
N CYS A 210 4.41 12.95 1.46
CA CYS A 210 4.53 13.40 0.09
C CYS A 210 5.55 12.54 -0.67
N SER A 211 5.24 12.17 -1.91
CA SER A 211 6.09 11.35 -2.76
C SER A 211 6.31 12.00 -4.14
N LEU A 212 7.49 11.78 -4.71
CA LEU A 212 7.85 12.20 -6.07
C LEU A 212 8.74 11.15 -6.73
N GLY A 213 8.67 11.05 -8.06
CA GLY A 213 9.54 10.17 -8.84
C GLY A 213 10.93 10.79 -9.05
N GLU A 214 11.99 9.99 -8.87
CA GLU A 214 13.34 10.28 -9.34
C GLU A 214 13.64 9.32 -10.50
N GLU A 215 13.86 9.82 -11.72
CA GLU A 215 14.14 8.95 -12.86
C GLU A 215 15.51 8.27 -12.68
N VAL A 216 15.52 6.94 -12.78
CA VAL A 216 16.73 6.10 -12.68
C VAL A 216 17.11 5.46 -14.03
N GLY A 217 16.43 5.85 -15.10
CA GLY A 217 16.71 5.48 -16.50
C GLY A 217 15.62 4.62 -17.15
N GLU A 218 15.49 4.72 -18.47
CA GLU A 218 14.57 3.92 -19.31
C GLU A 218 13.10 3.96 -18.85
N GLY A 219 12.59 5.13 -18.42
CA GLY A 219 11.22 5.27 -17.94
C GLY A 219 10.94 4.55 -16.61
N ARG A 220 12.00 4.22 -15.85
CA ARG A 220 11.92 3.70 -14.49
C ARG A 220 12.25 4.79 -13.49
N TYR A 221 11.53 4.79 -12.38
CA TYR A 221 11.63 5.79 -11.32
C TYR A 221 11.90 5.12 -9.97
N ARG A 222 12.50 5.85 -9.05
CA ARG A 222 12.52 5.55 -7.62
C ARG A 222 11.63 6.57 -6.92
N SER A 223 10.72 6.12 -6.06
CA SER A 223 9.95 7.04 -5.22
C SER A 223 10.85 7.66 -4.15
N ARG A 224 10.69 8.97 -3.94
CA ARG A 224 11.38 9.78 -2.93
C ARG A 224 10.33 10.44 -2.04
N TYR A 225 10.52 10.34 -0.72
CA TYR A 225 9.48 10.64 0.25
C TYR A 225 9.87 11.77 1.20
N PHE A 226 8.90 12.60 1.54
CA PHE A 226 9.06 13.83 2.31
C PHE A 226 7.88 14.04 3.26
N MET A 227 8.14 14.73 4.36
CA MET A 227 7.12 15.48 5.10
C MET A 227 6.64 16.67 4.23
N PRO A 228 5.41 17.19 4.40
CA PRO A 228 4.91 18.36 3.65
C PRO A 228 5.75 19.64 3.81
N ASP A 229 6.53 19.74 4.90
CA ASP A 229 7.49 20.83 5.13
C ASP A 229 8.80 20.69 4.34
N GLY A 230 9.03 19.57 3.65
CA GLY A 230 10.23 19.31 2.85
C GLY A 230 11.38 18.63 3.57
N ARG A 231 11.19 18.18 4.81
CA ARG A 231 12.12 17.24 5.45
C ARG A 231 11.98 15.87 4.82
N ARG A 232 13.09 15.36 4.29
CA ARG A 232 13.21 14.06 3.63
C ARG A 232 12.91 12.92 4.61
N LEU A 233 12.37 11.80 4.12
CA LEU A 233 12.14 10.57 4.89
C LEU A 233 13.16 9.50 4.46
N PRO A 234 14.41 9.52 4.98
CA PRO A 234 15.50 8.66 4.48
C PRO A 234 15.27 7.16 4.71
N VAL A 235 14.40 6.81 5.66
CA VAL A 235 14.00 5.42 5.90
C VAL A 235 13.00 4.94 4.86
N PHE A 236 12.07 5.79 4.39
CA PHE A 236 11.22 5.48 3.24
C PHE A 236 12.07 5.34 1.97
N ASP A 237 12.90 6.33 1.66
CA ASP A 237 13.73 6.37 0.44
C ASP A 237 14.59 5.11 0.22
N ARG A 238 15.17 4.56 1.30
CA ARG A 238 16.00 3.35 1.22
C ARG A 238 15.17 2.10 0.87
N GLU A 239 13.93 2.09 1.31
CA GLU A 239 13.02 0.95 1.25
C GLU A 239 12.03 1.09 0.07
N ALA A 240 12.08 2.22 -0.64
CA ALA A 240 11.21 2.59 -1.75
C ALA A 240 11.25 1.55 -2.89
N PRO A 241 10.09 1.17 -3.45
CA PRO A 241 10.03 0.33 -4.64
C PRO A 241 10.61 1.06 -5.86
N GLN A 242 11.04 0.28 -6.85
CA GLN A 242 11.17 0.79 -8.21
C GLN A 242 9.77 0.91 -8.83
N VAL A 243 9.50 2.04 -9.48
CA VAL A 243 8.26 2.31 -10.19
C VAL A 243 8.52 2.25 -11.69
N GLY A 244 7.64 1.58 -12.42
CA GLY A 244 7.59 1.62 -13.88
C GLY A 244 6.16 1.75 -14.36
N ILE A 245 5.98 2.23 -15.59
CA ILE A 245 4.67 2.28 -16.25
C ILE A 245 4.50 0.98 -17.02
N VAL A 246 3.39 0.27 -16.78
CA VAL A 246 3.06 -0.97 -17.50
C VAL A 246 1.64 -0.92 -18.05
N ALA A 247 1.39 -1.65 -19.13
CA ALA A 247 0.05 -1.79 -19.68
C ALA A 247 -0.89 -2.51 -18.71
N ARG A 248 -2.16 -2.11 -18.66
CA ARG A 248 -3.22 -2.75 -17.85
C ARG A 248 -3.39 -4.25 -18.14
N SER A 249 -2.99 -4.73 -19.32
CA SER A 249 -2.95 -6.15 -19.67
C SER A 249 -1.88 -6.96 -18.91
N GLU A 250 -0.90 -6.31 -18.28
CA GLU A 250 0.03 -6.96 -17.35
C GLU A 250 -0.60 -7.18 -15.97
N LEU A 251 -1.35 -6.19 -15.47
CA LEU A 251 -2.14 -6.34 -14.25
C LEU A 251 -3.17 -7.48 -14.40
N ALA A 252 -3.94 -7.49 -15.50
CA ALA A 252 -4.92 -8.53 -15.76
C ALA A 252 -4.28 -9.94 -15.78
N ARG A 253 -3.11 -10.09 -16.41
CA ARG A 253 -2.34 -11.36 -16.37
C ARG A 253 -1.89 -11.73 -14.96
N SER A 254 -1.50 -10.76 -14.16
CA SER A 254 -0.98 -10.97 -12.80
C SER A 254 -2.07 -11.36 -11.79
N ILE A 255 -3.31 -10.89 -11.99
CA ILE A 255 -4.50 -11.31 -11.22
C ILE A 255 -5.01 -12.69 -11.66
N GLY A 256 -4.83 -13.04 -12.95
CA GLY A 256 -5.17 -14.36 -13.49
C GLY A 256 -4.13 -15.46 -13.26
N SER A 257 -3.04 -15.19 -12.53
CA SER A 257 -1.91 -16.10 -12.28
C SER A 257 -1.64 -16.34 -10.79
#